data_AF-A0A920JZX9-F1
#
_entry.id   AF-A0A920JZX9-F1
#
_cell.length_a   1.000
_cell.length_b   1.000
_cell.length_c   1.000
_cell.angle_alpha   90.00
_cell.angle_beta   90.00
_cell.angle_gamma   90.00
#
_symmetry.space_group_name_H-M   'P 1'
#
loop_
_entity.id
_entity.type
_entity.pdbx_description
1 polymer ?
#
loop_
_entity_poly.entity_id
_entity_poly.type
_entity_poly.pdbx_seq_one_letter_code
_entity_poly.pdbx_strand_id
1 'polypeptide(L)'
;MVRLVMDPAVGRLKSQLKALTITALKGHADKDIYLSNLGIKTNSSGEYFFDKVTFGKTYTDNPEYFSALKDDNVSTSVVTATATKSQFTKIPSGTYEVTYDASSSTWKFGTTNLIRSDYNGGSRFSSVTYPGLVIDTTDASPSSL
;
A
#
# COMPACT_ATOMS: atom_id res chain seq x y z
N MET A 1 31.78 11.90 -29.75
CA MET A 1 30.47 11.22 -29.72
C MET A 1 30.36 10.44 -28.40
N VAL A 2 29.69 10.99 -27.39
CA VAL A 2 29.51 10.30 -26.09
C VAL A 2 28.45 9.21 -26.25
N ARG A 3 28.81 7.96 -25.96
CA ARG A 3 27.94 6.79 -26.11
C ARG A 3 27.05 6.65 -24.86
N LEU A 4 25.96 7.41 -24.80
CA LEU A 4 24.93 7.31 -23.73
C LEU A 4 24.34 5.89 -23.57
N VAL A 5 24.44 5.05 -24.60
CA VAL A 5 23.94 3.66 -24.62
C VAL A 5 24.66 2.74 -23.63
N MET A 6 25.89 3.05 -23.20
CA MET A 6 26.65 2.24 -22.22
C MET A 6 26.88 2.95 -20.88
N ASP A 7 26.20 4.07 -20.65
CA ASP A 7 26.30 4.77 -19.37
C ASP A 7 25.56 3.95 -18.28
N PRO A 8 26.24 3.50 -17.22
CA PRO A 8 25.62 2.78 -16.11
C PRO A 8 24.45 3.54 -15.48
N ALA A 9 24.44 4.88 -15.52
CA ALA A 9 23.34 5.69 -15.02
C ALA A 9 22.09 5.55 -15.90
N VAL A 10 22.23 5.50 -17.22
CA VAL A 10 21.11 5.29 -18.16
C VAL A 10 20.53 3.88 -17.98
N GLY A 11 21.39 2.88 -17.78
CA GLY A 11 20.96 1.51 -17.47
C GLY A 11 20.19 1.43 -16.14
N ARG A 12 20.69 2.09 -15.08
CA ARG A 12 20.03 2.16 -13.78
C ARG A 12 18.69 2.89 -13.84
N LEU A 13 18.63 4.03 -14.52
CA LEU A 13 17.39 4.80 -14.69
C LEU A 13 16.32 3.99 -15.42
N LYS A 14 16.68 3.31 -16.52
CA LYS A 14 15.77 2.39 -17.22
C LYS A 14 15.30 1.25 -16.31
N SER A 15 16.20 0.69 -15.51
CA SER A 15 15.86 -0.37 -14.55
C SER A 15 14.91 0.12 -13.46
N GLN A 16 15.14 1.30 -12.90
CA GLN A 16 14.27 1.92 -11.89
C GLN A 16 12.89 2.24 -12.47
N LEU A 17 12.81 2.78 -13.69
CA LEU A 17 11.55 3.06 -14.35
C LEU A 17 10.78 1.76 -14.66
N LYS A 18 11.49 0.70 -15.09
CA LYS A 18 10.90 -0.63 -15.28
C LYS A 18 10.42 -1.22 -13.95
N ALA A 19 11.19 -1.06 -12.87
CA ALA A 19 10.81 -1.49 -11.53
C ALA A 19 9.49 -0.84 -11.10
N LEU A 20 9.29 0.47 -11.35
CA LEU A 20 8.03 1.15 -11.03
C LEU A 20 6.80 0.53 -11.71
N THR A 21 6.96 -0.14 -12.85
CA THR A 21 5.83 -0.71 -13.62
C THR A 21 5.57 -2.18 -13.37
N ILE A 22 6.50 -2.87 -12.70
CA ILE A 22 6.35 -4.25 -12.24
C ILE A 22 6.25 -4.34 -10.71
N THR A 23 6.41 -3.24 -9.99
CA THR A 23 6.21 -3.19 -8.54
C THR A 23 4.71 -3.16 -8.24
N ALA A 24 4.31 -4.01 -7.30
CA ALA A 24 2.94 -4.02 -6.81
C ALA A 24 2.62 -2.73 -6.03
N LEU A 25 1.50 -2.11 -6.36
CA LEU A 25 0.84 -1.05 -5.61
C LEU A 25 0.04 -1.71 -4.48
N LYS A 26 0.71 -1.96 -3.36
CA LYS A 26 0.16 -2.70 -2.22
C LYS A 26 -0.75 -1.84 -1.34
N GLY A 27 -1.69 -2.49 -0.66
CA GLY A 27 -2.55 -1.86 0.34
C GLY A 27 -3.76 -1.11 -0.22
N HIS A 28 -4.14 -1.38 -1.47
CA HIS A 28 -5.34 -0.81 -2.12
C HIS A 28 -6.43 -1.85 -2.42
N ALA A 29 -6.13 -3.14 -2.29
CA ALA A 29 -7.06 -4.25 -2.44
C ALA A 29 -6.48 -5.50 -1.75
N ASP A 30 -7.28 -6.56 -1.64
CA ASP A 30 -6.85 -7.87 -1.11
C ASP A 30 -5.73 -8.51 -1.94
N LYS A 31 -5.64 -8.14 -3.22
CA LYS A 31 -4.59 -8.58 -4.14
C LYS A 31 -3.70 -7.41 -4.52
N ASP A 32 -2.42 -7.71 -4.68
CA ASP A 32 -1.43 -6.79 -5.23
C ASP A 32 -1.92 -6.24 -6.59
N ILE A 33 -2.01 -4.92 -6.71
CA ILE A 33 -2.41 -4.22 -7.95
C ILE A 33 -1.15 -3.82 -8.69
N TYR A 34 -1.11 -3.98 -10.01
CA TYR A 34 -0.01 -3.51 -10.86
C TYR A 34 -0.51 -2.40 -11.79
N LEU A 35 0.40 -1.55 -12.27
CA LEU A 35 0.07 -0.51 -13.26
C LEU A 35 -0.57 -1.10 -14.53
N SER A 36 -0.25 -2.35 -14.88
CA SER A 36 -0.89 -3.09 -15.98
C SER A 36 -2.37 -3.39 -15.74
N ASN A 37 -2.79 -3.63 -14.49
CA ASN A 37 -4.21 -3.76 -14.12
C ASN A 37 -4.96 -2.44 -14.30
N LEU A 38 -4.25 -1.32 -14.24
CA LEU A 38 -4.79 0.03 -14.41
C LEU A 38 -4.68 0.54 -15.86
N GLY A 39 -4.27 -0.33 -16.79
CA GLY A 39 -4.16 0.00 -18.23
C GLY A 39 -2.85 0.66 -18.64
N ILE A 40 -1.84 0.74 -17.77
CA ILE A 40 -0.49 1.19 -18.13
C ILE A 40 0.39 -0.04 -18.32
N LYS A 41 0.72 -0.36 -19.57
CA LYS A 41 1.48 -1.56 -19.93
C LYS A 41 2.82 -1.19 -20.54
N THR A 42 3.72 -2.16 -20.52
CA THR A 42 5.06 -2.04 -21.08
C THR A 42 5.28 -3.15 -22.10
N ASN A 43 5.80 -2.83 -23.27
CA ASN A 43 6.17 -3.86 -24.26
C ASN A 43 7.55 -4.48 -23.93
N SER A 44 7.97 -5.48 -24.71
CA SER A 44 9.28 -6.15 -24.55
C SER A 44 10.46 -5.19 -24.70
N SER A 45 10.26 -4.06 -25.38
CA SER A 45 11.24 -3.01 -25.61
C SER A 45 11.30 -1.98 -24.48
N GLY A 46 10.39 -2.05 -23.50
CA GLY A 46 10.34 -1.12 -22.36
C GLY A 46 9.52 0.14 -22.62
N GLU A 47 8.79 0.22 -23.74
CA GLU A 47 7.94 1.36 -24.08
C GLU A 47 6.58 1.24 -23.39
N TYR A 48 6.13 2.35 -22.83
CA TYR A 48 4.84 2.45 -22.16
C TYR A 48 3.72 2.70 -23.16
N PHE A 49 2.62 1.99 -23.00
CA PHE A 49 1.41 2.23 -23.75
C PHE A 49 0.17 2.17 -22.86
N PHE A 50 -0.83 2.95 -23.25
CA PHE A 50 -2.10 3.02 -22.55
C PHE A 50 -3.12 2.08 -23.20
N ASP A 51 -3.48 1.03 -22.48
CA ASP A 51 -4.50 0.07 -22.85
C ASP A 51 -5.87 0.54 -22.35
N LYS A 52 -6.60 1.23 -23.23
CA LYS A 52 -7.95 1.75 -22.96
C LYS A 52 -8.96 0.66 -22.59
N VAL A 53 -8.80 -0.54 -23.14
CA VAL A 53 -9.73 -1.65 -22.90
C VAL A 53 -9.57 -2.15 -21.47
N THR A 54 -8.32 -2.37 -21.05
CA THR A 54 -8.00 -2.76 -19.68
C THR A 54 -8.41 -1.67 -18.69
N PHE A 55 -8.07 -0.41 -18.99
CA PHE A 55 -8.48 0.73 -18.16
C PHE A 55 -10.01 0.78 -17.98
N GLY A 56 -10.76 0.73 -19.09
CA GLY A 56 -12.23 0.84 -19.06
C GLY A 56 -12.89 -0.31 -18.29
N LYS A 57 -12.38 -1.54 -18.47
CA LYS A 57 -12.83 -2.70 -17.71
C LYS A 57 -12.58 -2.51 -16.21
N THR A 58 -11.37 -2.14 -15.82
CA THR A 58 -11.04 -1.91 -14.41
C THR A 58 -11.84 -0.76 -13.81
N TYR A 59 -12.07 0.31 -14.57
CA TYR A 59 -12.86 1.45 -14.12
C TYR A 59 -14.34 1.08 -13.87
N THR A 60 -14.85 0.09 -14.61
CA THR A 60 -16.22 -0.40 -14.43
C THR A 60 -16.31 -1.40 -13.28
N ASP A 61 -15.37 -2.33 -13.20
CA ASP A 61 -15.48 -3.49 -12.30
C ASP A 61 -14.84 -3.26 -10.93
N ASN A 62 -13.76 -2.49 -10.84
CA ASN A 62 -12.98 -2.25 -9.61
C ASN A 62 -12.44 -0.79 -9.60
N PRO A 63 -13.32 0.24 -9.65
CA PRO A 63 -12.90 1.65 -9.73
C PRO A 63 -12.00 2.09 -8.56
N GLU A 64 -12.12 1.45 -7.40
CA GLU A 64 -11.31 1.70 -6.20
C GLU A 64 -9.82 1.42 -6.41
N TYR A 65 -9.43 0.57 -7.37
CA TYR A 65 -8.02 0.30 -7.68
C TYR A 65 -7.28 1.54 -8.19
N PHE A 66 -7.98 2.53 -8.75
CA PHE A 66 -7.36 3.78 -9.19
C PHE A 66 -6.96 4.71 -8.04
N SER A 67 -7.41 4.44 -6.81
CA SER A 67 -6.84 5.09 -5.60
C SER A 67 -5.34 4.82 -5.46
N ALA A 68 -4.86 3.69 -6.01
CA ALA A 68 -3.44 3.31 -6.04
C ALA A 68 -2.53 4.24 -6.83
N LEU A 69 -3.09 5.14 -7.64
CA LEU A 69 -2.33 6.15 -8.38
C LEU A 69 -2.15 7.46 -7.61
N LYS A 70 -2.88 7.66 -6.50
CA LYS A 70 -2.94 8.95 -5.81
C LYS A 70 -2.20 8.96 -4.48
N ASP A 71 -2.29 7.88 -3.70
CA ASP A 71 -1.79 7.84 -2.33
C ASP A 71 -0.98 6.57 -2.04
N ASP A 72 0.07 6.70 -1.22
CA ASP A 72 0.66 5.54 -0.53
C ASP A 72 -0.38 5.02 0.47
N ASN A 73 -1.08 3.92 0.18
CA ASN A 73 -2.12 3.44 1.09
C ASN A 73 -1.60 2.45 2.13
N VAL A 74 -2.28 2.42 3.27
CA VAL A 74 -1.98 1.61 4.42
C VAL A 74 -3.23 0.80 4.73
N SER A 75 -3.11 -0.52 4.67
CA SER A 75 -4.20 -1.44 4.95
C SER A 75 -3.84 -2.36 6.12
N THR A 76 -4.87 -2.95 6.72
CA THR A 76 -4.73 -3.90 7.83
C THR A 76 -5.24 -5.27 7.41
N SER A 77 -4.60 -6.35 7.88
CA SER A 77 -5.07 -7.72 7.65
C SER A 77 -6.23 -8.13 8.57
N VAL A 78 -6.59 -7.28 9.55
CA VAL A 78 -7.75 -7.52 10.42
C VAL A 78 -9.01 -7.05 9.70
N VAL A 79 -9.92 -7.97 9.43
CA VAL A 79 -11.15 -7.72 8.65
C VAL A 79 -12.07 -6.69 9.33
N THR A 80 -12.08 -6.64 10.66
CA THR A 80 -12.88 -5.68 11.43
C THR A 80 -12.20 -4.32 11.63
N ALA A 81 -11.02 -4.12 11.04
CA ALA A 81 -10.21 -2.94 11.27
C ALA A 81 -10.18 -2.00 10.05
N THR A 82 -10.31 -0.70 10.32
CA THR A 82 -10.15 0.37 9.33
C THR A 82 -8.96 1.24 9.72
N ALA A 83 -7.92 1.23 8.89
CA ALA A 83 -6.76 2.11 9.06
C ALA A 83 -6.95 3.41 8.29
N THR A 84 -6.73 4.55 8.95
CA THR A 84 -6.70 5.88 8.36
C THR A 84 -5.42 6.60 8.79
N LYS A 85 -4.86 7.42 7.90
CA LYS A 85 -3.69 8.24 8.21
C LYS A 85 -3.88 9.67 7.73
N SER A 86 -3.19 10.61 8.36
CA SER A 86 -3.08 11.97 7.84
C SER A 86 -2.24 11.99 6.55
N GLN A 87 -2.52 12.93 5.65
CA GLN A 87 -1.75 13.14 4.42
C GLN A 87 -0.26 13.47 4.67
N PHE A 88 0.09 13.90 5.88
CA PHE A 88 1.46 14.20 6.28
C PHE A 88 2.18 12.98 6.90
N THR A 89 1.44 11.91 7.20
CA THR A 89 1.98 10.69 7.79
C THR A 89 2.58 9.81 6.70
N LYS A 90 3.91 9.65 6.74
CA LYS A 90 4.61 8.72 5.85
C LYS A 90 4.70 7.35 6.49
N ILE A 91 3.97 6.40 5.92
CA ILE A 91 4.03 4.97 6.23
C ILE A 91 4.29 4.29 4.90
N PRO A 92 5.26 3.36 4.81
CA PRO A 92 5.45 2.58 3.60
C PRO A 92 4.14 1.89 3.18
N SER A 93 3.87 1.81 1.89
CA SER A 93 2.68 1.13 1.40
C SER A 93 2.76 -0.37 1.70
N GLY A 94 1.62 -0.95 2.09
CA GLY A 94 1.58 -2.35 2.48
C GLY A 94 0.32 -2.75 3.24
N THR A 95 0.25 -4.04 3.52
CA THR A 95 -0.73 -4.63 4.43
C THR A 95 0.01 -5.03 5.70
N TYR A 96 -0.51 -4.59 6.84
CA TYR A 96 0.11 -4.79 8.13
C TYR A 96 -0.86 -5.48 9.07
N GLU A 97 -0.35 -6.46 9.81
CA GLU A 97 -1.16 -7.09 10.85
C GLU A 97 -1.23 -6.21 12.09
N VAL A 98 -2.42 -6.13 12.68
CA VAL A 98 -2.61 -5.62 14.03
C VAL A 98 -2.57 -6.80 14.98
N THR A 99 -1.52 -6.89 15.79
CA THR A 99 -1.30 -8.05 16.67
C THR A 99 -0.98 -7.62 18.09
N TYR A 100 -1.37 -8.45 19.06
CA TYR A 100 -0.97 -8.26 20.45
C TYR A 100 0.28 -9.08 20.75
N ASP A 101 1.39 -8.41 21.08
CA ASP A 101 2.60 -9.08 21.53
C ASP A 101 2.54 -9.31 23.04
N ALA A 102 2.23 -10.55 23.43
CA ALA A 102 2.12 -10.95 24.83
C ALA A 102 3.43 -10.79 25.63
N SER A 103 4.60 -10.85 24.97
CA SER A 103 5.90 -10.74 25.64
C SER A 103 6.19 -9.30 26.09
N SER A 104 5.76 -8.33 25.29
CA SER A 104 5.91 -6.90 25.59
C SER A 104 4.61 -6.23 26.05
N SER A 105 3.53 -7.01 26.19
CA SER A 105 2.18 -6.53 26.53
C SER A 105 1.72 -5.33 25.68
N THR A 106 2.12 -5.31 24.40
CA THR A 106 1.98 -4.15 23.51
C THR A 106 1.34 -4.55 22.18
N TRP A 107 0.45 -3.70 21.66
CA TRP A 107 -0.13 -3.88 20.33
C TRP A 107 0.85 -3.42 19.24
N LYS A 108 0.85 -4.10 18.10
CA LYS A 108 1.76 -3.81 16.99
C LYS A 108 1.02 -3.69 15.66
N PHE A 109 1.50 -2.78 14.82
CA PHE A 109 1.17 -2.63 13.40
C PHE A 109 2.40 -3.08 12.59
N GLY A 110 2.40 -4.33 12.15
CA GLY A 110 3.63 -5.01 11.71
C GLY A 110 4.66 -5.04 12.85
N THR A 111 5.74 -4.27 12.73
CA THR A 111 6.78 -4.17 13.76
C THR A 111 6.66 -2.92 14.63
N THR A 112 5.73 -2.02 14.33
CA THR A 112 5.59 -0.72 15.00
C THR A 112 4.64 -0.81 16.18
N ASN A 113 5.04 -0.28 17.35
CA ASN A 113 4.19 -0.26 18.53
C ASN A 113 2.99 0.68 18.36
N LEU A 114 1.85 0.24 18.88
CA LEU A 114 0.57 0.95 18.91
C LEU A 114 0.15 1.25 20.34
N ILE A 115 -0.57 2.36 20.50
CA ILE A 115 -1.29 2.72 21.71
C ILE A 115 -2.77 2.41 21.48
N ARG A 116 -3.36 1.55 22.32
CA ARG A 116 -4.78 1.17 22.27
C ARG A 116 -5.60 2.04 23.23
N SER A 117 -6.80 2.43 22.81
CA SER A 117 -7.88 2.97 23.65
C SER A 117 -9.21 2.32 23.30
N ASP A 118 -10.15 2.24 24.24
CA ASP A 118 -11.51 1.78 23.95
C ASP A 118 -12.25 2.79 23.06
N TYR A 119 -13.00 2.30 22.06
CA TYR A 119 -13.72 3.15 21.12
C TYR A 119 -14.95 2.44 20.55
N ASN A 120 -16.15 3.01 20.74
CA ASN A 120 -17.42 2.52 20.20
C ASN A 120 -17.68 1.00 20.39
N GLY A 121 -17.29 0.44 21.55
CA GLY A 121 -17.45 -0.99 21.84
C GLY A 121 -16.35 -1.90 21.28
N GLY A 122 -15.43 -1.35 20.49
CA GLY A 122 -14.19 -2.00 20.06
C GLY A 122 -12.96 -1.23 20.48
N SER A 123 -11.93 -1.20 19.62
CA SER A 123 -10.65 -0.57 19.93
C SER A 123 -10.24 0.46 18.89
N ARG A 124 -9.67 1.57 19.34
CA ARG A 124 -8.91 2.52 18.52
C ARG A 124 -7.43 2.38 18.83
N PHE A 125 -6.61 2.32 17.79
CA PHE A 125 -5.16 2.30 17.89
C PHE A 125 -4.55 3.55 17.27
N SER A 126 -3.45 4.01 17.85
CA SER A 126 -2.65 5.13 17.34
C SER A 126 -1.16 4.81 17.45
N SER A 127 -0.31 5.59 16.79
CA SER A 127 1.15 5.41 16.84
C SER A 127 1.89 6.71 17.08
N VAL A 128 2.92 6.66 17.91
CA VAL A 128 3.91 7.74 18.05
C VAL A 128 4.92 7.75 16.91
N THR A 129 5.22 6.56 16.36
CA THR A 129 6.14 6.40 15.21
C THR A 129 5.49 6.88 13.91
N TYR A 130 4.18 6.69 13.78
CA TYR A 130 3.37 7.20 12.67
C TYR A 130 2.31 8.19 13.17
N PRO A 131 2.68 9.45 13.47
CA PRO A 131 1.74 10.45 13.97
C PRO A 131 0.58 10.65 13.00
N GLY A 132 -0.65 10.58 13.48
CA GLY A 132 -1.85 10.71 12.65
C GLY A 132 -2.35 9.40 12.04
N LEU A 133 -1.69 8.25 12.30
CA LEU A 133 -2.28 6.93 12.08
C LEU A 133 -3.36 6.66 13.14
N VAL A 134 -4.54 6.26 12.67
CA VAL A 134 -5.67 5.80 13.48
C VAL A 134 -6.17 4.49 12.89
N ILE A 135 -6.32 3.46 13.72
CA ILE A 135 -6.92 2.18 13.31
C ILE A 135 -8.10 1.91 14.22
N ASP A 136 -9.29 1.85 13.66
CA ASP A 136 -10.52 1.55 14.40
C ASP A 136 -10.96 0.14 14.15
N THR A 137 -11.40 -0.54 15.19
CA THR A 137 -11.87 -1.92 15.14
C THR A 137 -13.19 -2.04 15.86
N THR A 138 -14.06 -2.93 15.38
CA THR A 138 -15.31 -3.25 16.10
C THR A 138 -15.08 -4.23 17.25
N ASP A 139 -13.90 -4.85 17.34
CA ASP A 139 -13.52 -5.79 18.40
C ASP A 139 -12.63 -5.14 19.47
N ALA A 140 -12.83 -5.50 20.74
CA ALA A 140 -12.00 -5.03 21.83
C ALA A 140 -10.57 -5.64 21.81
N SER A 141 -10.44 -6.82 21.21
CA SER A 141 -9.17 -7.53 21.04
C SER A 141 -9.15 -8.18 19.64
N PRO A 142 -8.93 -7.38 18.59
CA PRO A 142 -8.91 -7.89 17.22
C PRO A 142 -7.77 -8.90 17.04
N SER A 143 -8.09 -10.10 16.54
CA SER A 143 -7.11 -11.10 16.11
C SER A 143 -6.98 -11.07 14.58
N SER A 144 -5.77 -11.22 14.05
CA SER A 144 -5.60 -11.55 12.63
C SER A 144 -6.17 -12.95 12.35
N LEU A 145 -6.79 -13.11 11.17
CA LEU A 145 -7.21 -14.41 10.64
C LEU A 145 -6.05 -15.09 9.91
#